data_AF-F4Q667-F1
#
_entry.id   AF-F4Q667-F1
#
_cell.length_a   1.000
_cell.length_b   1.000
_cell.length_c   1.000
_cell.angle_alpha   90.00
_cell.angle_beta   90.00
_cell.angle_gamma   90.00
#
_symmetry.space_group_name_H-M   'P 1'
#
loop_
_entity.id
_entity.type
_entity.pdbx_description
1 polymer ?
#
loop_
_entity_poly.entity_id
_entity_poly.type
_entity_poly.pdbx_seq_one_letter_code
_entity_poly.pdbx_strand_id
1 'polypeptide(L)'
;MFVVDLLIGFKGVEAINTDREEESKQFIATARTRFNLTSFKDIYENSISDHQVILGNQDDYPQWIQQRIYCADNNRADKSGITTVMATDDYPLPSLETLYDIPSIETLLLMNQFVVDLGSISRLPNLQHLSVSANKLNLGPHPTLKRHFHHEIHSYH
;
A
#
# COMPACT_ATOMS: atom_id res chain seq x y z
N MET A 1 -0.85 12.59 -1.24
CA MET A 1 -1.32 12.33 -2.61
C MET A 1 -0.37 11.30 -3.22
N PHE A 2 -0.77 10.03 -3.25
CA PHE A 2 0.02 9.00 -3.94
C PHE A 2 -0.21 9.17 -5.43
N VAL A 3 0.83 9.58 -6.13
CA VAL A 3 0.86 9.48 -7.58
C VAL A 3 1.27 8.05 -7.87
N VAL A 4 0.30 7.24 -8.26
CA VAL A 4 0.59 5.98 -8.95
C VAL A 4 1.12 6.41 -10.32
N ASP A 5 2.43 6.51 -10.48
CA ASP A 5 3.07 6.70 -11.80
C ASP A 5 2.97 5.39 -12.59
N LEU A 6 1.73 4.98 -12.88
CA LEU A 6 1.45 3.98 -13.88
C LEU A 6 1.42 4.68 -15.23
N LEU A 7 2.59 5.03 -15.74
CA LEU A 7 2.73 5.56 -17.09
C LEU A 7 2.63 4.40 -18.08
N ILE A 8 1.43 3.80 -18.21
CA ILE A 8 1.10 3.02 -19.42
C ILE A 8 0.96 4.04 -20.55
N GLY A 9 2.11 4.46 -21.07
CA GLY A 9 2.18 5.26 -22.28
C GLY A 9 1.86 4.36 -23.47
N PHE A 10 0.63 4.41 -23.97
CA PHE A 10 0.30 3.88 -25.28
C PHE A 10 0.94 4.78 -26.36
N LYS A 11 2.27 4.64 -26.57
CA LYS A 11 3.00 5.42 -27.56
C LYS A 11 2.35 5.23 -28.94
N GLY A 12 1.79 6.31 -29.46
CA GLY A 12 1.16 6.34 -30.79
C GLY A 12 -0.28 5.81 -30.85
N VAL A 13 -0.94 5.57 -29.72
CA VAL A 13 -2.37 5.21 -29.68
C VAL A 13 -3.09 6.10 -28.69
N GLU A 14 -3.92 7.00 -29.21
CA GLU A 14 -4.79 7.85 -28.39
C GLU A 14 -5.95 7.02 -27.83
N ALA A 15 -6.26 7.20 -26.55
CA ALA A 15 -7.34 6.48 -25.88
C ALA A 15 -8.74 6.97 -26.33
N ILE A 16 -8.86 8.27 -26.60
CA ILE A 16 -10.09 8.93 -27.03
C ILE A 16 -9.87 9.42 -28.46
N ASN A 17 -10.81 9.10 -29.35
CA ASN A 17 -10.87 9.72 -30.67
C ASN A 17 -11.48 11.12 -30.51
N THR A 18 -10.66 12.15 -30.61
CA THR A 18 -11.09 13.55 -30.40
C THR A 18 -12.10 14.05 -31.41
N ASP A 19 -12.18 13.43 -32.60
CA ASP A 19 -13.12 13.82 -33.65
C ASP A 19 -14.54 13.27 -33.41
N ARG A 20 -14.67 12.23 -32.59
CA ARG A 20 -15.92 11.51 -32.35
C ARG A 20 -16.35 11.48 -30.89
N GLU A 21 -15.51 11.97 -29.97
CA GLU A 21 -15.70 11.89 -28.51
C GLU A 21 -15.96 10.45 -28.01
N GLU A 22 -15.47 9.46 -28.76
CA GLU A 22 -15.65 8.04 -28.48
C GLU A 22 -14.30 7.37 -28.17
N GLU A 23 -14.33 6.21 -27.51
CA GLU A 23 -13.14 5.40 -27.29
C GLU A 23 -12.50 4.96 -28.62
N SER A 24 -11.17 5.07 -28.71
CA SER A 24 -10.41 4.67 -29.90
C SER A 24 -10.46 3.17 -30.12
N LYS A 25 -10.89 2.74 -31.32
CA LYS A 25 -10.88 1.32 -31.70
C LYS A 25 -9.47 0.71 -31.69
N GLN A 26 -8.45 1.50 -32.02
CA GLN A 26 -7.05 1.07 -31.95
C GLN A 26 -6.60 0.90 -30.50
N PHE A 27 -7.04 1.78 -29.60
CA PHE A 27 -6.80 1.64 -28.17
C PHE A 27 -7.44 0.37 -27.63
N ILE A 28 -8.74 0.15 -27.89
CA ILE A 28 -9.46 -1.06 -27.47
C ILE A 28 -8.78 -2.33 -28.00
N ALA A 29 -8.42 -2.35 -29.29
CA ALA A 29 -7.74 -3.50 -29.89
C ALA A 29 -6.36 -3.75 -29.25
N THR A 30 -5.59 -2.70 -29.00
CA THR A 30 -4.25 -2.82 -28.40
C THR A 30 -4.33 -3.25 -26.93
N ALA A 31 -5.22 -2.63 -26.15
CA ALA A 31 -5.48 -2.98 -24.75
C ALA A 31 -5.88 -4.45 -24.62
N ARG A 32 -6.79 -4.92 -25.49
CA ARG A 32 -7.28 -6.31 -25.49
C ARG A 32 -6.25 -7.32 -26.00
N THR A 33 -5.45 -6.99 -27.02
CA THR A 33 -4.52 -7.96 -27.63
C THR A 33 -3.17 -8.04 -26.93
N ARG A 34 -2.64 -6.91 -26.43
CA ARG A 34 -1.32 -6.88 -25.79
C ARG A 34 -1.37 -7.06 -24.29
N PHE A 35 -2.41 -6.54 -23.65
CA PHE A 35 -2.52 -6.50 -22.20
C PHE A 35 -3.71 -7.32 -21.67
N ASN A 36 -4.50 -7.92 -22.57
CA ASN A 36 -5.72 -8.66 -22.25
C ASN A 36 -6.69 -7.88 -21.34
N LEU A 37 -6.69 -6.55 -21.48
CA LEU A 37 -7.53 -5.65 -20.71
C LEU A 37 -8.90 -5.60 -21.39
N THR A 38 -9.85 -6.38 -20.87
CA THR A 38 -11.24 -6.41 -21.33
C THR A 38 -12.15 -5.47 -20.54
N SER A 39 -11.65 -4.94 -19.42
CA SER A 39 -12.35 -4.01 -18.55
C SER A 39 -11.38 -3.13 -17.75
N PHE A 40 -11.88 -2.02 -17.20
CA PHE A 40 -11.15 -1.21 -16.20
C PHE A 40 -10.73 -2.03 -14.97
N LYS A 41 -11.48 -3.09 -14.62
CA LYS A 41 -11.12 -4.02 -13.55
C LYS A 41 -9.80 -4.72 -13.86
N ASP A 42 -9.60 -5.15 -15.10
CA ASP A 42 -8.35 -5.81 -15.52
C ASP A 42 -7.15 -4.87 -15.45
N ILE A 43 -7.35 -3.58 -15.75
CA ILE A 43 -6.31 -2.57 -15.59
C ILE A 43 -5.92 -2.48 -14.12
N TYR A 44 -6.92 -2.36 -13.25
CA TYR A 44 -6.71 -2.22 -11.82
C TYR A 44 -6.04 -3.46 -11.20
N GLU A 45 -6.49 -4.67 -11.56
CA GLU A 45 -5.90 -5.94 -11.11
C GLU A 45 -4.43 -6.08 -11.51
N ASN A 46 -4.05 -5.58 -12.69
CA ASN A 46 -2.66 -5.61 -13.15
C ASN A 46 -1.81 -4.44 -12.64
N SER A 47 -2.44 -3.39 -12.09
CA SER A 47 -1.76 -2.16 -11.68
C SER A 47 -1.52 -2.06 -10.18
N ILE A 48 -2.31 -2.77 -9.36
CA ILE A 48 -2.07 -2.82 -7.92
C ILE A 48 -0.85 -3.71 -7.65
N SER A 49 0.17 -3.14 -7.03
CA SER A 49 1.32 -3.91 -6.57
C SER A 49 0.92 -4.85 -5.43
N ASP A 50 1.10 -6.14 -5.62
CA ASP A 50 0.90 -7.14 -4.58
C ASP A 50 1.92 -7.04 -3.42
N HIS A 51 2.92 -6.15 -3.52
CA HIS A 51 3.98 -5.99 -2.54
C HIS A 51 3.69 -4.91 -1.48
N GLN A 52 2.66 -4.08 -1.71
CA GLN A 52 2.33 -2.93 -0.89
C GLN A 52 0.93 -3.06 -0.33
N VAL A 53 0.78 -2.85 0.98
CA VAL A 53 -0.53 -2.91 1.65
C VAL A 53 -0.71 -1.76 2.64
N ILE A 54 -1.97 -1.47 2.90
CA ILE A 54 -2.46 -0.51 3.88
C ILE A 54 -2.96 -1.28 5.10
N LEU A 55 -2.66 -0.75 6.28
CA LEU A 55 -3.28 -1.13 7.54
C LEU A 55 -4.20 0.02 7.98
N GLY A 56 -5.51 -0.22 7.97
CA GLY A 56 -6.53 0.77 8.31
C GLY A 56 -7.94 0.19 8.15
N ASN A 57 -8.95 1.01 8.41
CA ASN A 57 -10.35 0.62 8.21
C ASN A 57 -10.67 0.37 6.73
N GLN A 58 -11.54 -0.60 6.48
CA GLN A 58 -11.77 -1.19 5.15
C GLN A 58 -12.94 -0.55 4.38
N ASP A 59 -13.56 0.51 4.91
CA ASP A 59 -14.97 0.79 4.60
C ASP A 59 -15.22 1.51 3.26
N ASP A 60 -14.18 2.03 2.60
CA ASP A 60 -14.35 2.92 1.44
C ASP A 60 -14.23 2.23 0.07
N TYR A 61 -13.86 0.94 0.03
CA TYR A 61 -13.57 0.25 -1.23
C TYR A 61 -14.40 -1.03 -1.44
N PRO A 62 -14.74 -1.39 -2.69
CA PRO A 62 -15.30 -2.70 -3.01
C PRO A 62 -14.43 -3.87 -2.52
N GLN A 63 -15.07 -4.98 -2.16
CA GLN A 63 -14.39 -6.16 -1.56
C GLN A 63 -13.17 -6.67 -2.36
N TRP A 64 -13.23 -6.66 -3.69
CA TRP A 64 -12.11 -7.11 -4.53
C TRP A 64 -10.89 -6.19 -4.46
N ILE A 65 -11.09 -4.89 -4.20
CA ILE A 65 -10.00 -3.94 -3.93
C ILE A 65 -9.47 -4.17 -2.52
N GLN A 66 -10.36 -4.33 -1.54
CA GLN A 66 -9.97 -4.55 -0.15
C GLN A 66 -9.01 -5.74 0.02
N GLN A 67 -9.25 -6.84 -0.69
CA GLN A 67 -8.39 -8.04 -0.68
C GLN A 67 -6.97 -7.81 -1.22
N ARG A 68 -6.79 -6.78 -2.05
CA ARG A 68 -5.49 -6.42 -2.64
C ARG A 68 -4.74 -5.41 -1.78
N ILE A 69 -5.45 -4.39 -1.29
CA ILE A 69 -4.82 -3.25 -0.63
C ILE A 69 -4.74 -3.39 0.89
N TYR A 70 -5.59 -4.19 1.54
CA TYR A 70 -5.55 -4.37 2.99
C TYR A 70 -4.98 -5.73 3.39
N CYS A 71 -4.21 -5.75 4.47
CA CYS A 71 -3.68 -6.97 5.09
C CYS A 71 -4.39 -7.38 6.38
N ALA A 72 -5.27 -6.52 6.91
CA ALA A 72 -6.06 -6.78 8.11
C ALA A 72 -7.13 -7.87 7.87
N ASP A 73 -7.49 -8.58 8.94
CA ASP A 73 -8.61 -9.53 9.01
C ASP A 73 -8.62 -10.68 7.99
N ASN A 74 -7.44 -11.18 7.63
CA ASN A 74 -7.28 -12.37 6.76
C ASN A 74 -7.92 -12.24 5.37
N ASN A 75 -8.24 -11.02 4.92
CA ASN A 75 -8.80 -10.78 3.59
C ASN A 75 -7.87 -11.22 2.46
N ARG A 76 -6.57 -11.31 2.75
CA ARG A 76 -5.55 -11.76 1.82
C ARG A 76 -4.92 -13.08 2.29
N ALA A 77 -5.13 -14.13 1.50
CA ALA A 77 -4.62 -15.47 1.80
C ALA A 77 -3.09 -15.59 1.65
N ASP A 78 -2.51 -14.95 0.64
CA ASP A 78 -1.07 -14.92 0.42
C ASP A 78 -0.48 -13.57 0.79
N LYS A 79 0.34 -13.56 1.86
CA LYS A 79 1.03 -12.37 2.37
C LYS A 79 2.54 -12.39 2.07
N SER A 80 3.05 -13.45 1.44
CA SER A 80 4.49 -13.69 1.27
C SER A 80 5.20 -12.65 0.39
N GLY A 81 4.48 -12.06 -0.56
CA GLY A 81 5.00 -11.00 -1.42
C GLY A 81 4.98 -9.60 -0.81
N ILE A 82 4.38 -9.41 0.38
CA ILE A 82 4.27 -8.09 0.99
C ILE A 82 5.61 -7.67 1.56
N THR A 83 6.18 -6.58 1.04
CA THR A 83 7.45 -6.01 1.52
C THR A 83 7.26 -4.63 2.14
N THR A 84 6.15 -3.96 1.84
CA THR A 84 5.88 -2.60 2.32
C THR A 84 4.50 -2.51 2.94
N VAL A 85 4.44 -1.99 4.16
CA VAL A 85 3.19 -1.73 4.87
C VAL A 85 3.11 -0.26 5.21
N MET A 86 1.94 0.33 4.94
CA MET A 86 1.61 1.68 5.33
C MET A 86 0.39 1.70 6.24
N ALA A 87 0.46 2.40 7.35
CA ALA A 87 -0.69 2.62 8.21
C ALA A 87 -0.92 4.12 8.35
N THR A 88 -2.09 4.57 7.89
CA THR A 88 -2.53 5.97 7.99
C THR A 88 -3.89 5.97 8.64
N ASP A 89 -3.99 6.49 9.84
CA ASP A 89 -5.30 6.61 10.46
C ASP A 89 -5.40 7.79 11.43
N ASP A 90 -6.57 8.42 11.41
CA ASP A 90 -7.02 9.42 12.39
C ASP A 90 -7.72 8.74 13.58
N TYR A 91 -7.75 7.40 13.60
CA TYR A 91 -8.24 6.54 14.66
C TYR A 91 -7.10 5.65 15.22
N PRO A 92 -7.27 5.03 16.41
CA PRO A 92 -6.28 4.07 16.90
C PRO A 92 -6.05 2.97 15.88
N LEU A 93 -4.79 2.76 15.51
CA LEU A 93 -4.39 1.73 14.55
C LEU A 93 -4.98 0.37 14.92
N PRO A 94 -5.42 -0.43 13.93
CA PRO A 94 -5.67 -1.84 14.12
C PRO A 94 -4.45 -2.51 14.75
N SER A 95 -4.67 -3.62 15.47
CA SER A 95 -3.59 -4.34 16.13
C SER A 95 -2.44 -4.65 15.16
N LEU A 96 -1.25 -4.15 15.48
CA LEU A 96 -0.02 -4.41 14.73
C LEU A 96 0.41 -5.89 14.81
N GLU A 97 -0.25 -6.70 15.65
CA GLU A 97 0.00 -8.14 15.73
C GLU A 97 -0.09 -8.84 14.37
N THR A 98 -1.04 -8.41 13.53
CA THR A 98 -1.22 -8.96 12.18
C THR A 98 -0.01 -8.73 11.26
N LEU A 99 0.80 -7.70 11.52
CA LEU A 99 2.02 -7.43 10.74
C LEU A 99 3.14 -8.39 11.11
N TYR A 100 3.20 -8.83 12.36
CA TYR A 100 4.25 -9.72 12.83
C TYR A 100 4.16 -11.15 12.26
N ASP A 101 3.05 -11.48 11.60
CA ASP A 101 2.89 -12.73 10.84
C ASP A 101 3.38 -12.61 9.39
N ILE A 102 3.92 -11.45 9.00
CA ILE A 102 4.42 -11.15 7.64
C ILE A 102 5.95 -10.92 7.72
N PRO A 103 6.75 -12.00 7.71
CA PRO A 103 8.20 -11.87 7.90
C PRO A 103 8.93 -11.19 6.74
N SER A 104 8.28 -11.07 5.58
CA SER A 104 8.80 -10.43 4.37
C SER A 104 8.79 -8.90 4.41
N ILE A 105 8.20 -8.27 5.43
CA ILE A 105 8.16 -6.81 5.53
C ILE A 105 9.59 -6.24 5.64
N GLU A 106 9.93 -5.38 4.69
CA GLU A 106 11.19 -4.63 4.61
C GLU A 106 10.99 -3.16 4.97
N THR A 107 9.80 -2.61 4.69
CA THR A 107 9.46 -1.20 4.91
C THR A 107 8.15 -1.06 5.69
N LEU A 108 8.19 -0.33 6.80
CA LEU A 108 7.04 -0.02 7.63
C LEU A 108 6.88 1.51 7.78
N LEU A 109 5.75 2.04 7.31
CA LEU A 109 5.40 3.45 7.39
C LEU A 109 4.17 3.61 8.29
N LEU A 110 4.32 4.29 9.42
CA LEU A 110 3.24 4.52 10.38
C LEU A 110 3.01 6.02 10.51
N MET A 111 1.82 6.49 10.11
CA MET A 111 1.37 7.85 10.31
C MET A 111 0.10 7.79 11.14
N ASN A 112 0.26 7.99 12.45
CA ASN A 112 -0.83 7.85 13.41
C ASN A 112 -0.79 9.05 14.36
N GLN A 113 -1.94 9.65 14.64
CA GLN A 113 -2.03 10.77 15.58
C GLN A 113 -1.96 10.33 17.06
N PHE A 114 -1.84 9.04 17.36
CA PHE A 114 -1.91 8.48 18.72
C PHE A 114 -0.60 7.83 19.16
N VAL A 115 -0.72 6.91 20.13
CA VAL A 115 0.38 6.10 20.66
C VAL A 115 0.59 4.91 19.75
N VAL A 116 1.85 4.66 19.37
CA VAL A 116 2.27 3.50 18.59
C VAL A 116 3.20 2.65 19.46
N ASP A 117 2.85 1.38 19.65
CA ASP A 117 3.67 0.40 20.38
C ASP A 117 4.29 -0.63 19.42
N LEU A 118 5.61 -0.53 19.27
CA LEU A 118 6.47 -1.39 18.46
C LEU A 118 7.33 -2.29 19.34
N GLY A 119 6.93 -2.60 20.58
CA GLY A 119 7.70 -3.47 21.48
C GLY A 119 8.04 -4.85 20.92
N SER A 120 7.26 -5.32 19.95
CA SER A 120 7.43 -6.61 19.26
C SER A 120 8.07 -6.48 17.86
N ILE A 121 8.65 -5.33 17.51
CA ILE A 121 9.22 -5.07 16.17
C ILE A 121 10.35 -6.03 15.77
N SER A 122 11.01 -6.66 16.76
CA SER A 122 12.01 -7.70 16.54
C SER A 122 11.46 -8.95 15.83
N ARG A 123 10.12 -9.14 15.82
CA ARG A 123 9.43 -10.18 15.05
C ARG A 123 9.40 -9.91 13.54
N LEU A 124 9.86 -8.75 13.08
CA LEU A 124 10.01 -8.42 11.65
C LEU A 124 11.49 -8.58 11.25
N PRO A 125 11.95 -9.81 10.91
CA PRO A 125 13.37 -10.10 10.74
C PRO A 125 14.00 -9.37 9.55
N ASN A 126 13.19 -9.04 8.54
CA ASN A 126 13.65 -8.39 7.31
C ASN A 126 13.43 -6.88 7.30
N LEU A 127 12.94 -6.27 8.39
CA LEU A 127 12.65 -4.84 8.43
C LEU A 127 13.94 -4.02 8.30
N GLN A 128 14.04 -3.24 7.23
CA GLN A 128 15.17 -2.39 6.91
C GLN A 128 14.83 -0.90 7.06
N HIS A 129 13.58 -0.54 6.80
CA HIS A 129 13.11 0.85 6.78
C HIS A 129 11.91 1.02 7.71
N LEU A 130 12.04 1.92 8.68
CA LEU A 130 10.99 2.28 9.62
C LEU A 130 10.79 3.79 9.60
N SER A 131 9.58 4.25 9.28
CA SER A 131 9.18 5.65 9.41
C SER A 131 7.96 5.72 10.30
N VAL A 132 8.05 6.49 11.39
CA VAL A 132 6.94 6.65 12.35
C VAL A 132 6.71 8.12 12.63
N SER A 133 5.49 8.56 12.38
CA SER A 133 4.94 9.82 12.85
C SER A 133 3.86 9.50 13.86
N ALA A 134 4.11 9.79 15.14
CA ALA A 134 3.21 9.48 16.24
C ALA A 134 3.35 10.49 17.39
N ASN A 135 2.27 10.73 18.12
CA ASN A 135 2.31 11.54 19.33
C ASN A 135 3.14 10.89 20.44
N LYS A 136 3.13 9.55 20.49
CA LYS A 136 3.97 8.78 21.41
C LYS A 136 4.40 7.48 20.75
N LEU A 137 5.67 7.13 20.94
CA LEU A 137 6.26 5.94 20.35
C LEU A 137 6.93 5.11 21.43
N ASN A 138 6.55 3.84 21.54
CA ASN A 138 7.29 2.83 22.29
C ASN A 138 7.98 1.89 21.29
N LEU A 139 9.31 1.86 21.27
CA LEU A 139 10.07 1.02 20.34
C LEU A 139 10.43 -0.35 20.91
N GLY A 140 10.33 -0.53 22.22
CA GLY A 140 10.91 -1.68 22.91
C GLY A 140 12.41 -1.89 22.60
N PRO A 141 12.94 -3.10 22.88
CA PRO A 141 14.32 -3.45 22.58
C PRO A 141 14.49 -3.86 21.10
N HIS A 142 15.14 -3.01 20.28
CA HIS A 142 15.39 -3.30 18.86
C HIS A 142 16.89 -3.53 18.54
N PRO A 143 17.34 -4.76 18.29
CA PRO A 143 18.75 -5.01 17.95
C PRO A 143 19.08 -4.84 16.45
N THR A 144 18.10 -4.72 15.55
CA THR A 144 18.28 -4.91 14.09
C THR A 144 18.14 -3.68 13.20
N LEU A 145 17.64 -2.53 13.70
CA LEU A 145 17.39 -1.35 12.85
C LEU A 145 18.71 -0.70 12.38
N LYS A 146 18.99 -0.79 11.07
CA LYS A 146 20.28 -0.37 10.49
C LYS A 146 20.39 1.13 10.15
N ARG A 147 19.29 1.90 9.94
CA ARG A 147 19.38 3.37 9.72
C ARG A 147 18.04 4.13 9.64
N HIS A 148 18.11 5.35 10.19
CA HIS A 148 17.29 6.57 10.00
C HIS A 148 15.87 6.66 10.62
N PHE A 149 15.81 7.46 11.70
CA PHE A 149 14.61 8.08 12.26
C PHE A 149 14.46 9.49 11.67
N HIS A 150 13.32 9.82 11.05
CA HIS A 150 12.84 11.19 10.96
C HIS A 150 11.71 11.34 11.97
N HIS A 151 11.92 12.17 12.98
CA HIS A 151 11.03 12.34 14.12
C HIS A 151 10.60 13.80 14.17
N GLU A 152 9.41 14.11 13.65
CA GLU A 152 8.74 15.38 13.93
C GLU A 152 7.74 15.15 15.08
N ILE A 153 8.10 15.59 16.28
CA ILE A 153 7.12 15.79 17.36
C ILE A 153 6.44 17.11 17.05
N HIS A 154 5.23 17.06 16.50
CA HIS A 154 4.36 18.23 16.55
C HIS A 154 3.65 18.23 17.91
N SER A 155 4.31 18.78 18.93
CA SER A 155 3.63 19.06 20.20
C SER A 155 2.73 20.28 19.99
N TYR A 156 1.44 20.06 19.76
CA TYR A 156 0.46 21.12 19.93
C TYR A 156 0.18 21.24 21.43
N HIS A 157 0.71 22.32 22.02
CA HIS A 157 0.36 22.79 23.36
C HIS A 157 -1.09 23.29 23.40
#